data_AF-A0A9E3NU78-F1
#
_entry.id   AF-A0A9E3NU78-F1
#
_cell.length_a   1.000
_cell.length_b   1.000
_cell.length_c   1.000
_cell.angle_alpha   90.00
_cell.angle_beta   90.00
_cell.angle_gamma   90.00
#
_symmetry.space_group_name_H-M   'P 1'
#
loop_
_entity.id
_entity.type
_entity.pdbx_description
1 polymer ?
#
loop_
_entity_poly.entity_id
_entity_poly.type
_entity_poly.pdbx_seq_one_letter_code
_entity_poly.pdbx_strand_id
1 'polypeptide(L)'
;MALLFFSALSAFALVGWFYKNPVPWNWKSILAVGCSALAVTTSALVWRLPSRAHAILGIVIMLASLARIGPPAEWTWVSFALVAVTFVLLMPLVHAAIVFRGDD
;
A
#
# COMPACT_ATOMS: atom_id res chain seq x y z
N MET A 1 -11.88 2.48 0.88
CA MET A 1 -11.48 3.59 -0.04
C MET A 1 -9.99 3.89 -0.01
N ALA A 2 -9.32 4.00 1.15
CA ALA A 2 -7.88 4.31 1.19
C ALA A 2 -6.98 3.30 0.42
N LEU A 3 -7.28 2.00 0.52
CA LEU A 3 -6.56 0.95 -0.22
C LEU A 3 -6.72 1.06 -1.75
N LEU A 4 -7.91 1.44 -2.23
CA LEU A 4 -8.13 1.69 -3.66
C LEU A 4 -7.32 2.91 -4.14
N PHE A 5 -7.30 3.98 -3.34
CA PHE A 5 -6.53 5.18 -3.67
C PHE A 5 -5.03 4.87 -3.72
N PHE A 6 -4.53 4.10 -2.74
CA PHE A 6 -3.17 3.60 -2.72
C PHE A 6 -2.84 2.73 -3.95
N SER A 7 -3.75 1.84 -4.35
CA SER A 7 -3.55 0.99 -5.52
C SER A 7 -3.54 1.80 -6.82
N ALA A 8 -4.46 2.75 -6.98
CA ALA A 8 -4.52 3.63 -8.15
C ALA A 8 -3.25 4.48 -8.32
N LEU A 9 -2.77 5.09 -7.22
CA LEU A 9 -1.51 5.84 -7.22
C LEU A 9 -0.32 4.93 -7.57
N SER A 10 -0.28 3.73 -7.00
CA SER A 10 0.78 2.76 -7.26
C SER A 10 0.77 2.27 -8.71
N ALA A 11 -0.40 2.03 -9.29
CA ALA A 11 -0.55 1.65 -10.69
C ALA A 11 -0.10 2.77 -11.63
N PHE A 12 -0.49 4.02 -11.37
CA PHE A 12 -0.06 5.17 -12.17
C PHE A 12 1.47 5.36 -12.12
N ALA A 13 2.06 5.25 -10.92
CA ALA A 13 3.51 5.32 -10.74
C ALA A 13 4.24 4.18 -11.47
N LEU A 14 3.69 2.96 -11.44
CA LEU A 14 4.23 1.81 -12.15
C LEU A 14 4.21 2.01 -13.67
N VAL A 15 3.10 2.50 -14.23
CA VAL A 15 3.02 2.79 -15.68
C VAL A 15 4.09 3.78 -16.10
N GLY A 16 4.26 4.88 -15.34
CA GLY A 16 5.33 5.85 -15.59
C GLY A 16 6.74 5.24 -15.47
N TRP A 17 6.93 4.33 -14.51
CA TRP A 17 8.19 3.62 -14.31
C TRP A 17 8.51 2.66 -15.48
N PHE A 18 7.55 1.83 -15.88
CA PHE A 18 7.67 0.91 -17.01
C PHE A 18 7.92 1.64 -18.34
N TYR A 19 7.35 2.83 -18.52
CA TYR A 19 7.54 3.62 -19.74
C TYR A 19 8.96 4.20 -19.87
N LYS A 20 9.58 4.61 -18.76
CA LYS A 20 10.88 5.31 -18.79
C LYS A 20 12.10 4.40 -18.60
N ASN A 21 11.95 3.21 -18.02
CA ASN A 21 13.09 2.39 -17.61
C ASN A 21 13.33 1.19 -18.53
N PRO A 22 14.57 0.98 -19.00
CA PRO A 22 14.91 -0.12 -19.90
C PRO A 22 14.95 -1.49 -19.21
N VAL A 23 15.14 -1.54 -17.88
CA VAL A 23 15.07 -2.78 -17.07
C VAL A 23 14.02 -2.60 -15.98
N PRO A 24 12.72 -2.68 -16.33
CA PRO A 24 11.68 -2.29 -15.41
C PRO A 24 11.28 -3.42 -14.45
N TRP A 25 11.60 -4.68 -14.77
CA TRP A 25 11.30 -5.85 -13.93
C TRP A 25 12.38 -6.10 -12.88
N ASN A 26 12.42 -5.23 -11.86
CA ASN A 26 13.22 -5.44 -10.66
C ASN A 26 12.35 -5.86 -9.46
N TRP A 27 12.97 -6.30 -8.37
CA TRP A 27 12.26 -6.75 -7.17
C TRP A 27 11.31 -5.68 -6.61
N LYS A 28 11.69 -4.39 -6.68
CA LYS A 28 10.89 -3.25 -6.22
C LYS A 28 9.59 -3.13 -7.02
N SER A 29 9.65 -3.38 -8.32
CA SER A 29 8.51 -3.34 -9.23
C SER A 29 7.58 -4.54 -9.03
N ILE A 30 8.14 -5.72 -8.78
CA ILE A 30 7.37 -6.92 -8.43
C ILE A 30 6.61 -6.70 -7.12
N LEU A 31 7.29 -6.18 -6.08
CA LEU A 31 6.65 -5.85 -4.81
C LEU A 31 5.53 -4.82 -4.99
N ALA A 32 5.79 -3.77 -5.78
CA ALA A 32 4.80 -2.72 -6.04
C ALA A 32 3.55 -3.25 -6.76
N VAL A 33 3.72 -4.14 -7.75
CA VAL A 33 2.60 -4.81 -8.44
C VAL A 33 1.85 -5.74 -7.48
N GLY A 34 2.56 -6.51 -6.65
CA GLY A 34 1.95 -7.38 -5.65
C GLY A 34 1.13 -6.59 -4.63
N CYS A 35 1.70 -5.53 -4.05
CA CYS A 35 1.00 -4.68 -3.09
C CYS A 35 -0.18 -3.93 -3.71
N SER A 36 -0.10 -3.50 -4.97
CA SER A 36 -1.22 -2.83 -5.63
C SER A 36 -2.38 -3.80 -5.88
N ALA A 37 -2.10 -5.03 -6.34
CA ALA A 37 -3.11 -6.06 -6.53
C ALA A 37 -3.75 -6.49 -5.21
N LEU A 38 -2.94 -6.75 -4.18
CA LEU A 38 -3.41 -7.10 -2.85
C LEU A 38 -4.20 -5.95 -2.19
N ALA A 39 -3.82 -4.70 -2.40
CA ALA A 39 -4.59 -3.56 -1.91
C ALA A 39 -5.99 -3.49 -2.55
N VAL A 40 -6.15 -3.82 -3.84
CA VAL A 40 -7.47 -3.91 -4.48
C VAL A 40 -8.31 -5.01 -3.84
N THR A 41 -7.75 -6.23 -3.72
CA THR A 41 -8.49 -7.37 -3.18
C THR A 41 -8.86 -7.15 -1.71
N THR A 42 -7.93 -6.67 -0.89
CA THR A 42 -8.21 -6.34 0.51
C THR A 42 -9.20 -5.19 0.64
N SER A 43 -9.18 -4.20 -0.26
CA SER A 43 -10.21 -3.16 -0.24
C SER A 43 -11.60 -3.72 -0.52
N ALA A 44 -11.72 -4.69 -1.43
CA ALA A 44 -12.98 -5.35 -1.72
C ALA A 44 -13.45 -6.20 -0.52
N LEU A 45 -12.52 -6.90 0.15
CA LEU A 45 -12.82 -7.69 1.35
C LEU A 45 -13.26 -6.82 2.52
N VAL A 46 -12.55 -5.73 2.82
CA VAL A 46 -12.94 -4.79 3.89
C VAL A 46 -14.32 -4.17 3.61
N TRP A 47 -14.66 -3.94 2.33
CA TRP A 47 -15.95 -3.34 1.98
C TRP A 47 -17.12 -4.33 2.01
N ARG A 48 -16.90 -5.58 1.60
CA ARG A 48 -17.96 -6.61 1.59
C ARG A 48 -18.11 -7.35 2.93
N LEU A 49 -17.00 -7.57 3.62
CA LEU A 49 -16.90 -8.34 4.86
C LEU A 49 -16.00 -7.59 5.85
N PRO A 50 -16.48 -6.46 6.40
CA PRO A 50 -15.69 -5.65 7.33
C PRO A 50 -15.31 -6.48 8.56
N SER A 51 -14.01 -6.75 8.72
CA SER A 51 -13.47 -7.43 9.90
C SER A 51 -12.13 -6.81 10.31
N ARG A 52 -11.79 -6.97 11.59
CA ARG A 52 -10.50 -6.54 12.13
C ARG A 52 -9.33 -7.19 11.40
N ALA A 53 -9.43 -8.48 11.08
CA ALA A 53 -8.41 -9.22 10.34
C ALA A 53 -8.17 -8.62 8.94
N HIS A 54 -9.23 -8.26 8.21
CA HIS A 54 -9.12 -7.62 6.90
C HIS A 54 -8.49 -6.23 6.99
N ALA A 55 -8.82 -5.44 8.03
CA ALA A 55 -8.21 -4.14 8.26
C ALA A 55 -6.70 -4.28 8.56
N ILE A 56 -6.32 -5.23 9.42
CA ILE A 56 -4.91 -5.54 9.73
C ILE A 56 -4.17 -6.00 8.48
N LEU A 57 -4.77 -6.86 7.64
CA LEU A 57 -4.18 -7.28 6.37
C LEU A 57 -3.88 -6.08 5.47
N GLY A 58 -4.81 -5.13 5.38
CA GLY A 58 -4.63 -3.88 4.63
C GLY A 58 -3.46 -3.05 5.15
N ILE A 59 -3.31 -2.96 6.48
CA ILE A 59 -2.18 -2.28 7.13
C ILE A 59 -0.87 -2.95 6.75
N VAL A 60 -0.80 -4.27 6.87
CA VAL A 60 0.40 -5.06 6.53
C VAL A 60 0.80 -4.86 5.07
N ILE A 61 -0.15 -4.86 4.13
CA ILE A 61 0.13 -4.65 2.70
C ILE A 61 0.73 -3.26 2.45
N MET A 62 0.15 -2.22 3.05
CA MET A 62 0.63 -0.85 2.89
C MET A 62 2.03 -0.64 3.49
N LEU A 63 2.29 -1.23 4.66
CA LEU A 63 3.61 -1.20 5.28
C LEU A 63 4.64 -2.02 4.51
N ALA A 64 4.27 -3.22 4.03
CA ALA A 64 5.16 -4.06 3.21
C ALA A 64 5.60 -3.33 1.93
N SER A 65 4.72 -2.55 1.31
CA SER A 65 5.07 -1.72 0.15
C SER A 65 6.22 -0.75 0.42
N LEU A 66 6.41 -0.28 1.68
CA LEU A 66 7.50 0.64 2.02
C LEU A 66 8.89 -0.02 1.94
N ALA A 67 8.98 -1.35 1.95
CA ALA A 67 10.25 -2.06 1.82
C ALA A 67 10.99 -1.70 0.51
N ARG A 68 10.29 -1.23 -0.53
CA ARG A 68 10.90 -0.78 -1.79
C ARG A 68 11.71 0.51 -1.68
N ILE A 69 11.47 1.32 -0.64
CA ILE A 69 12.11 2.63 -0.46
C ILE A 69 13.60 2.48 -0.15
N GLY A 70 14.01 1.36 0.45
CA GLY A 70 15.41 1.10 0.79
C GLY A 70 15.86 1.77 2.09
N PRO A 71 17.17 1.75 2.40
CA PRO A 71 17.71 2.25 3.66
C PRO A 71 17.59 3.78 3.79
N PRO A 72 17.38 4.33 5.01
CA PRO A 72 17.22 5.77 5.24
C PRO A 72 18.35 6.65 4.70
N ALA A 73 19.56 6.11 4.58
CA ALA A 73 20.72 6.81 4.04
C ALA A 73 20.56 7.23 2.56
N GLU A 74 19.67 6.58 1.81
CA GLU A 74 19.42 6.85 0.39
C GLU A 74 18.13 7.63 0.15
N TRP A 75 17.48 8.09 1.22
CA TRP A 75 16.16 8.72 1.11
C TRP A 75 16.28 10.11 0.50
N THR A 76 15.46 10.34 -0.51
CA THR A 76 15.23 11.67 -1.09
C THR A 76 13.94 12.25 -0.52
N TRP A 77 13.66 13.53 -0.81
CA TRP A 77 12.38 14.15 -0.46
C TRP A 77 11.15 13.35 -0.96
N VAL A 78 11.30 12.63 -2.09
CA VAL A 78 10.26 11.77 -2.66
C VAL A 78 9.99 10.56 -1.76
N SER A 79 11.04 9.96 -1.19
CA SER A 79 10.92 8.88 -0.22
C SER A 79 10.13 9.32 1.00
N PHE A 80 10.43 10.51 1.54
CA PHE A 80 9.68 11.08 2.66
C PHE A 80 8.21 11.34 2.32
N ALA A 81 7.93 11.92 1.15
CA ALA A 81 6.56 12.16 0.69
C ALA A 81 5.78 10.84 0.55
N LEU A 82 6.38 9.80 -0.02
CA LEU A 82 5.77 8.47 -0.16
C LEU A 82 5.45 7.84 1.20
N VAL A 83 6.39 7.90 2.15
CA VAL A 83 6.18 7.41 3.51
C VAL A 83 5.02 8.17 4.17
N ALA A 84 5.04 9.50 4.13
CA ALA A 84 4.01 10.34 4.73
C ALA A 84 2.61 10.05 4.15
N VAL A 85 2.48 10.01 2.82
CA VAL A 85 1.21 9.68 2.16
C VAL A 85 0.72 8.27 2.55
N THR A 86 1.64 7.30 2.65
CA THR A 86 1.30 5.94 3.07
C THR A 86 0.74 5.93 4.50
N PHE A 87 1.34 6.69 5.42
CA PHE A 87 0.84 6.82 6.80
C PHE A 87 -0.51 7.53 6.89
N VAL A 88 -0.74 8.57 6.10
CA VAL A 88 -2.06 9.24 6.02
C VAL A 88 -3.12 8.28 5.51
N LEU A 89 -2.82 7.52 4.45
CA LEU A 89 -3.74 6.52 3.90
C LEU A 89 -3.95 5.31 4.83
N LEU A 90 -3.03 5.05 5.75
CA LEU A 90 -3.16 4.03 6.78
C LEU A 90 -4.16 4.43 7.88
N MET A 91 -4.35 5.73 8.18
CA MET A 91 -5.19 6.18 9.29
C MET A 91 -6.62 5.59 9.27
N PRO A 92 -7.36 5.57 8.14
CA PRO A 92 -8.69 4.96 8.11
C PRO A 92 -8.67 3.45 8.38
N LEU A 93 -7.61 2.74 7.98
CA LEU A 93 -7.45 1.30 8.26
C LEU A 93 -7.14 1.05 9.73
N VAL A 94 -6.29 1.88 10.33
CA VAL A 94 -6.00 1.83 11.76
C VAL A 94 -7.27 2.11 12.56
N HIS A 95 -8.02 3.14 12.18
CA HIS A 95 -9.31 3.44 12.80
C HIS A 95 -10.29 2.27 12.66
N ALA A 96 -10.42 1.69 11.47
CA ALA A 96 -11.25 0.51 11.24
C ALA A 96 -10.81 -0.68 12.11
N ALA A 97 -9.50 -0.94 12.23
CA ALA A 97 -8.97 -2.02 13.08
C ALA A 97 -9.20 -1.81 14.58
N ILE A 98 -9.36 -0.57 15.04
CA ILE A 98 -9.71 -0.22 16.43
C ILE A 98 -11.22 -0.35 16.65
N VAL A 99 -12.02 0.12 15.69
CA VAL A 99 -13.49 0.17 15.79
C VAL A 99 -14.12 -1.21 15.61
N PHE A 100 -13.59 -2.04 14.70
CA PHE A 100 -13.98 -3.43 14.60
C PHE A 100 -13.47 -4.17 15.84
N ARG A 101 -14.30 -4.22 16.88
CA ARG A 101 -14.14 -5.17 17.98
C ARG A 101 -14.18 -6.57 17.37
N GLY A 102 -13.23 -7.41 17.78
CA GLY A 102 -13.33 -8.83 17.44
C GLY A 102 -14.60 -9.34 18.12
N ASP A 103 -15.57 -9.78 17.33
CA ASP A 103 -16.65 -10.63 17.82
C ASP A 103 -16.09 -12.05 18.01
N ASP A 104 -15.05 -12.15 18.86
CA ASP A 104 -14.60 -13.38 19.49
C ASP A 104 -15.00 -13.33 20.97
#